data_AF-A0A538H6M4-F1
#
_entry.id   AF-A0A538H6M4-F1
#
_cell.length_a   1.000
_cell.length_b   1.000
_cell.length_c   1.000
_cell.angle_alpha   90.00
_cell.angle_beta   90.00
_cell.angle_gamma   90.00
#
_symmetry.space_group_name_H-M   'P 1'
#
loop_
_entity.id
_entity.type
_entity.pdbx_description
1 polymer ?
#
loop_
_entity_poly.entity_id
_entity_poly.type
_entity_poly.pdbx_seq_one_letter_code
_entity_poly.pdbx_strand_id
1 'polypeptide(L)'
;MNFPLNAVRELVSAVRKDGRPVVRLTCADYGTEWVVAADVYPVDEISGQPKSAGPYVFGTAHEARRFVESSLVALQLLGCEVA
;
A
#
# COMPACT_ATOMS: atom_id res chain seq x y z
N MET A 1 -7.03 11.41 -1.18
CA MET A 1 -8.14 10.47 -1.38
C MET A 1 -9.16 10.67 -0.26
N ASN A 2 -10.41 11.01 -0.60
CA ASN A 2 -11.52 11.02 0.36
C ASN A 2 -12.12 9.61 0.36
N PHE A 3 -12.01 8.91 1.49
CA PHE A 3 -12.61 7.59 1.67
C PHE A 3 -13.93 7.73 2.43
N PRO A 4 -15.02 7.03 2.05
CA PRO A 4 -16.27 7.08 2.77
C PRO A 4 -16.13 6.47 4.18
N LEU A 5 -16.94 6.98 5.12
CA LEU A 5 -16.86 6.71 6.57
C LEU A 5 -17.06 5.24 6.98
N ASN A 6 -17.47 4.36 6.06
CA ASN A 6 -17.72 2.92 6.33
C ASN A 6 -16.56 2.00 5.93
N ALA A 7 -15.48 2.52 5.34
CA ALA A 7 -14.35 1.70 4.98
C ALA A 7 -13.50 1.37 6.23
N VAL A 8 -13.43 0.10 6.62
CA VAL A 8 -12.45 -0.34 7.62
C VAL A 8 -11.09 -0.30 6.94
N ARG A 9 -10.27 0.67 7.32
CA ARG A 9 -8.98 0.95 6.70
C ARG A 9 -7.90 0.34 7.58
N GLU A 10 -7.33 -0.77 7.15
CA GLU A 10 -6.16 -1.35 7.82
C GLU A 10 -4.89 -0.81 7.13
N LEU A 11 -4.00 -0.21 7.93
CA LEU A 11 -2.66 0.11 7.46
C LEU A 11 -1.90 -1.21 7.35
N VAL A 12 -1.63 -1.68 6.13
CA VAL A 12 -1.09 -3.03 5.96
C VAL A 12 0.42 -3.06 6.09
N SER A 13 1.13 -1.96 5.81
CA SER A 13 2.58 -1.88 6.05
C SER A 13 3.15 -0.48 5.81
N ALA A 14 4.12 -0.08 6.63
CA ALA A 14 5.03 1.01 6.32
C ALA A 14 6.36 0.41 5.83
N VAL A 15 6.69 0.62 4.55
CA VAL A 15 7.89 0.08 3.93
C VAL A 15 8.97 1.15 3.90
N ARG A 16 10.18 0.79 4.35
CA ARG A 16 11.33 1.68 4.40
C ARG A 16 12.46 1.18 3.51
N LYS A 17 13.31 2.10 3.04
CA LYS A 17 14.59 1.79 2.41
C LYS A 17 15.63 2.73 2.99
N ASP A 18 16.73 2.19 3.50
CA ASP A 18 17.79 2.94 4.17
C ASP A 18 17.25 3.87 5.28
N GLY A 19 16.28 3.36 6.06
CA GLY A 19 15.62 4.10 7.15
C GLY A 19 14.58 5.15 6.71
N ARG A 20 14.39 5.37 5.40
CA ARG A 20 13.42 6.34 4.85
C ARG A 20 12.12 5.65 4.43
N PRO A 21 10.93 6.22 4.70
CA PRO A 21 9.67 5.67 4.20
C PRO A 21 9.63 5.78 2.67
N VAL A 22 9.38 4.66 1.98
CA VAL A 22 9.34 4.59 0.52
C VAL A 22 7.99 4.14 -0.02
N VAL A 23 7.25 3.31 0.71
CA VAL A 23 5.90 2.92 0.32
C VAL A 23 5.02 2.87 1.56
N ARG A 24 3.83 3.47 1.46
CA ARG A 24 2.72 3.22 2.37
C ARG A 24 1.67 2.44 1.60
N LEU A 25 1.38 1.22 2.05
CA LEU A 25 0.33 0.40 1.47
C LEU A 25 -0.91 0.43 2.37
N THR A 26 -2.08 0.59 1.76
CA THR A 26 -3.36 0.63 2.46
C THR A 26 -4.33 -0.32 1.80
N CYS A 27 -5.07 -1.07 2.62
CA CYS A 27 -6.18 -1.89 2.18
C CYS A 27 -7.44 -1.43 2.91
N ALA A 28 -8.53 -1.29 2.16
CA ALA A 28 -9.81 -0.85 2.66
C ALA A 28 -10.90 -1.84 2.26
N ASP A 29 -11.68 -2.29 3.24
CA ASP A 29 -12.87 -3.10 3.02
C ASP A 29 -14.11 -2.20 2.89
N TYR A 30 -14.82 -2.33 1.78
CA TYR A 30 -16.07 -1.61 1.50
C TYR A 30 -17.31 -2.50 1.66
N GLY A 31 -17.14 -3.73 2.15
CA GLY A 31 -18.20 -4.72 2.37
C GLY A 31 -18.51 -5.58 1.14
N THR A 32 -18.51 -4.98 -0.06
CA THR A 32 -18.69 -5.71 -1.33
C THR A 32 -17.39 -5.87 -2.12
N GLU A 33 -16.40 -5.04 -1.82
CA GLU A 33 -15.14 -4.97 -2.54
C GLU A 33 -14.01 -4.58 -1.61
N TRP A 34 -12.81 -5.00 -1.97
CA TRP A 34 -11.59 -4.68 -1.25
C TRP A 34 -10.71 -3.82 -2.14
N VAL A 35 -10.29 -2.66 -1.64
CA VAL A 35 -9.50 -1.70 -2.40
C VAL A 35 -8.12 -1.57 -1.79
N VAL A 36 -7.09 -1.89 -2.58
CA VAL A 36 -5.69 -1.67 -2.21
C VAL A 36 -5.16 -0.45 -2.95
N ALA A 37 -4.49 0.43 -2.22
CA ALA A 37 -3.78 1.58 -2.78
C ALA A 37 -2.41 1.69 -2.12
N ALA A 38 -1.46 2.29 -2.84
CA ALA A 38 -0.13 2.55 -2.32
C ALA A 38 0.30 3.98 -2.64
N ASP A 39 0.96 4.63 -1.69
CA ASP A 39 1.64 5.90 -1.89
C ASP A 39 3.15 5.65 -1.89
N VAL A 40 3.80 5.95 -3.02
CA VAL A 40 5.22 5.71 -3.26
C VAL A 40 6.00 7.02 -3.13
N TYR A 41 6.96 7.05 -2.21
CA TYR A 41 7.80 8.18 -1.90
C TYR A 41 9.14 8.05 -2.63
N PRO A 42 9.46 8.94 -3.58
CA PRO A 42 10.76 8.93 -4.26
C PRO A 42 11.88 9.24 -3.26
N VAL A 43 12.95 8.44 -3.29
CA VAL A 43 14.09 8.56 -2.36
C VAL A 43 15.04 9.70 -2.76
N ASP A 44 15.07 10.03 -4.05
CA ASP A 44 16.00 11.01 -4.66
C ASP A 44 15.41 12.42 -4.78
N GLU A 45 14.11 12.61 -4.49
CA GLU A 45 13.46 13.91 -4.56
C GLU A 45 13.32 14.51 -3.16
N ILE A 46 13.95 15.68 -2.95
CA ILE A 46 13.99 16.41 -1.67
C ILE A 46 12.59 16.81 -1.17
N SER A 47 11.58 16.86 -2.06
CA SER A 47 10.18 17.16 -1.69
C SER A 47 9.19 16.63 -2.74
N GLY A 48 9.31 15.37 -3.15
CA GLY A 48 8.37 14.76 -4.08
C GLY A 48 7.00 14.50 -3.44
N GLN A 49 5.91 14.93 -4.08
CA GLN A 49 4.59 14.41 -3.73
C GLN A 49 4.59 12.89 -3.94
N PRO A 50 4.02 12.11 -3.01
CA PRO A 50 3.96 10.67 -3.20
C PRO A 50 3.21 10.35 -4.50
N LYS A 51 3.74 9.41 -5.27
CA LYS A 51 3.07 8.89 -6.45
C LYS A 51 2.09 7.81 -5.98
N SER A 52 0.80 8.01 -6.25
CA SER A 52 -0.20 7.00 -5.94
C SER A 52 -0.17 5.88 -6.98
N ALA A 53 -0.14 4.64 -6.51
CA ALA A 53 -0.34 3.43 -7.29
C ALA A 53 -1.67 2.78 -6.87
N GLY A 54 -2.47 2.41 -7.87
CA GLY A 54 -3.86 1.98 -7.69
C GLY A 54 -4.88 3.11 -7.90
N PRO A 55 -6.14 2.94 -7.46
CA PRO A 55 -6.62 1.80 -6.66
C PRO A 55 -6.69 0.48 -7.43
N TYR A 56 -6.41 -0.62 -6.73
CA TYR A 56 -6.61 -1.99 -7.20
C TYR A 56 -7.81 -2.59 -6.46
N VAL A 57 -8.79 -3.08 -7.21
CA VAL A 57 -10.07 -3.57 -6.66
C VAL A 57 -10.11 -5.10 -6.73
N PHE A 58 -10.54 -5.73 -5.64
CA PHE A 58 -10.66 -7.18 -5.49
C PHE A 58 -12.06 -7.55 -5.00
N GLY A 59 -12.55 -8.71 -5.45
CA GLY A 59 -13.88 -9.19 -5.07
C GLY A 59 -13.88 -9.85 -3.69
N THR A 60 -12.71 -10.28 -3.19
CA THR A 60 -12.60 -10.97 -1.90
C THR A 60 -11.41 -10.49 -1.08
N ALA A 61 -11.53 -10.64 0.25
CA ALA A 61 -10.44 -10.39 1.20
C ALA A 61 -9.19 -11.23 0.89
N HIS A 62 -9.38 -12.48 0.42
CA HIS A 62 -8.28 -13.39 0.10
C HIS A 62 -7.44 -12.89 -1.08
N GLU A 63 -8.10 -12.41 -2.14
CA GLU A 63 -7.42 -11.83 -3.31
C GLU A 63 -6.65 -10.56 -2.95
N ALA A 64 -7.29 -9.65 -2.20
CA ALA A 64 -6.64 -8.43 -1.73
C ALA A 64 -5.41 -8.75 -0.88
N ARG A 65 -5.54 -9.68 0.08
CA ARG A 65 -4.42 -10.11 0.93
C ARG A 65 -3.27 -10.71 0.12
N ARG A 66 -3.57 -11.60 -0.83
CA ARG A 66 -2.55 -12.19 -1.73
C ARG A 66 -1.80 -11.14 -2.53
N PHE A 67 -2.50 -10.11 -3.02
CA PHE A 67 -1.88 -8.99 -3.70
C PHE A 67 -0.94 -8.20 -2.79
N VAL A 68 -1.37 -7.90 -1.57
CA VAL A 68 -0.54 -7.18 -0.59
C VAL A 68 0.70 -8.00 -0.23
N GLU A 69 0.54 -9.26 0.15
CA GLU A 69 1.67 -10.14 0.51
C GLU A 69 2.69 -10.26 -0.63
N SER A 70 2.22 -10.45 -1.87
CA SER A 70 3.09 -10.52 -3.05
C SER A 70 3.84 -9.21 -3.28
N SER A 71 3.17 -8.08 -3.07
CA SER A 71 3.76 -6.74 -3.20
C SER A 71 4.84 -6.50 -2.14
N LEU A 72 4.61 -6.95 -0.90
CA LEU A 72 5.58 -6.84 0.19
C LEU A 72 6.81 -7.71 -0.06
N VAL A 73 6.63 -8.93 -0.56
CA VAL A 73 7.76 -9.79 -0.97
C VAL A 73 8.58 -9.13 -2.08
N ALA A 74 7.93 -8.55 -3.09
CA ALA A 74 8.64 -7.83 -4.14
C ALA A 74 9.46 -6.64 -3.61
N LEU A 75 8.91 -5.88 -2.65
CA LEU A 75 9.61 -4.76 -2.02
C LEU A 75 10.81 -5.23 -1.18
N GLN A 76 10.68 -6.34 -0.45
CA GLN A 76 11.80 -6.96 0.27
C GLN A 76 12.93 -7.38 -0.68
N LEU A 77 12.59 -7.99 -1.83
CA LEU A 77 13.58 -8.34 -2.85
C LEU A 77 14.29 -7.12 -3.46
N LEU A 78 13.66 -5.95 -3.43
CA LEU A 78 14.25 -4.66 -3.85
C LEU A 78 15.07 -3.97 -2.74
N GLY A 79 15.30 -4.67 -1.62
CA GLY A 79 16.07 -4.19 -0.47
C GLY A 79 15.27 -3.27 0.45
N CYS A 80 13.94 -3.35 0.45
CA CYS A 80 13.12 -2.60 1.38
C CYS A 80 12.84 -3.40 2.65
N GLU A 81 12.75 -2.70 3.77
CA GLU A 81 12.34 -3.22 5.07
C GLU A 81 10.83 -3.05 5.23
N VAL A 82 10.13 -4.14 5.55
CA VAL A 82 8.70 -4.13 5.83
C VAL A 82 8.51 -4.18 7.34
N ALA A 83 7.81 -3.19 7.91
CA ALA A 83 7.50 -3.09 9.33
C ALA A 83 6.00 -3.28 9.60
#